data_AF-A0A094KAN2-F1
#
_entry.id   AF-A0A094KAN2-F1
#
_cell.length_a   1.000
_cell.length_b   1.000
_cell.length_c   1.000
_cell.angle_alpha   90.00
_cell.angle_beta   90.00
_cell.angle_gamma   90.00
#
_symmetry.space_group_name_H-M   'P 1'
#
loop_
_entity.id
_entity.type
_entity.pdbx_description
1 polymer ?
#
loop_
_entity_poly.entity_id
_entity_poly.type
_entity_poly.pdbx_seq_one_letter_code
_entity_poly.pdbx_strand_id
1 'polypeptide(L)'
;SGSSLNAIYRYYNKKGEKPKMKWSIIDRWPTHPLLIQCFTDHIQKELNLFPPDKRKDVVILFSAHSLPMSVVNRGDPYPQEVGATVQRVMEKLNYSNPYRLVWQSKVGPMPWLGPQTDETIKGLCQRGKKNMLLVPIAFTSDHIETLYELDIEYAQVLANECGVENIRRAESLNGNPLFSKALADLVCSHIQSNEICSRQLTLCCPLCVNPVCRESKAFFTNQQL
;
A
#
# COMPACT_ATOMS: atom_id res chain seq x y z
N SER A 1 -1.81 -10.23 0.31
CA SER A 1 -2.88 -10.45 -0.68
C SER A 1 -3.51 -11.83 -0.50
N GLY A 2 -4.84 -11.96 -0.57
CA GLY A 2 -5.51 -13.26 -0.36
C GLY A 2 -5.31 -14.28 -1.50
N SER A 3 -5.04 -13.81 -2.72
CA SER A 3 -4.83 -14.68 -3.88
C SER A 3 -3.61 -15.59 -3.74
N SER A 4 -2.48 -15.06 -3.26
CA SER A 4 -1.26 -15.84 -3.03
C SER A 4 -1.47 -16.94 -1.99
N LEU A 5 -2.25 -16.68 -0.95
CA LEU A 5 -2.58 -17.67 0.09
C LEU A 5 -3.42 -18.81 -0.49
N ASN A 6 -4.45 -18.44 -1.25
CA ASN A 6 -5.29 -19.39 -1.96
C ASN A 6 -4.49 -20.24 -2.96
N ALA A 7 -3.41 -19.72 -3.54
CA ALA A 7 -2.54 -20.47 -4.43
C ALA A 7 -1.76 -21.58 -3.69
N ILE A 8 -1.26 -21.30 -2.48
CA ILE A 8 -0.60 -22.31 -1.62
C ILE A 8 -1.57 -23.44 -1.30
N TYR A 9 -2.78 -23.10 -0.84
CA TYR A 9 -3.82 -24.11 -0.57
C TYR A 9 -4.16 -24.94 -1.82
N ARG A 10 -4.43 -24.27 -2.95
CA ARG A 10 -4.77 -24.95 -4.22
C ARG A 10 -3.66 -25.89 -4.69
N TYR A 11 -2.39 -25.54 -4.47
CA TYR A 11 -1.27 -26.40 -4.82
C TYR A 11 -1.36 -27.76 -4.11
N TYR A 12 -1.48 -27.76 -2.78
CA TYR A 12 -1.58 -29.00 -2.00
C TYR A 12 -2.87 -29.76 -2.28
N ASN A 13 -4.00 -29.04 -2.39
CA ASN A 13 -5.28 -29.65 -2.73
C ASN A 13 -5.27 -30.33 -4.11
N LYS A 14 -4.63 -29.70 -5.11
CA LYS A 14 -4.49 -30.28 -6.46
C LYS A 14 -3.57 -31.50 -6.47
N LYS A 15 -2.53 -31.51 -5.64
CA LYS A 15 -1.63 -32.66 -5.51
C LYS A 15 -2.22 -33.82 -4.70
N GLY A 16 -3.21 -33.56 -3.85
CA GLY A 16 -3.74 -34.57 -2.92
C GLY A 16 -2.74 -34.96 -1.81
N GLU A 17 -1.70 -34.14 -1.60
CA GLU A 17 -0.64 -34.39 -0.63
C GLU A 17 -0.68 -33.34 0.49
N LYS A 18 -0.33 -33.76 1.71
CA LYS A 18 -0.13 -32.83 2.83
C LYS A 18 1.28 -32.19 2.76
N PRO A 19 1.45 -30.97 3.28
CA PRO A 19 2.77 -30.35 3.41
C PRO A 19 3.75 -31.23 4.20
N LYS A 20 5.00 -31.31 3.73
CA LYS A 20 6.12 -31.96 4.43
C LYS A 20 6.90 -31.00 5.33
N MET A 21 6.45 -29.75 5.43
CA MET A 21 7.02 -28.68 6.24
C MET A 21 5.92 -27.97 7.01
N LYS A 22 6.27 -27.42 8.17
CA LYS A 22 5.35 -26.61 8.97
C LYS A 22 5.13 -25.27 8.30
N TRP A 23 3.87 -24.89 8.11
CA TRP A 23 3.51 -23.60 7.54
C TRP A 23 3.10 -22.62 8.64
N SER A 24 3.58 -21.40 8.52
CA SER A 24 3.04 -20.21 9.19
C SER A 24 3.18 -19.03 8.25
N ILE A 25 2.51 -17.92 8.54
CA ILE A 25 2.45 -16.79 7.64
C ILE A 25 2.35 -15.45 8.35
N ILE A 26 3.11 -14.49 7.83
CA ILE A 26 2.94 -13.07 8.09
C ILE A 26 2.04 -12.51 6.98
N ASP A 27 0.73 -12.51 7.21
CA ASP A 27 -0.23 -12.18 6.15
C ASP A 27 -0.44 -10.67 5.92
N ARG A 28 -0.01 -9.83 6.87
CA ARG A 28 -0.10 -8.36 6.81
C ARG A 28 0.83 -7.69 7.82
N TRP A 29 1.22 -6.45 7.55
CA TRP A 29 2.14 -5.66 8.38
C TRP A 29 2.05 -4.13 8.11
N PRO A 30 0.83 -3.54 8.03
CA PRO A 30 0.63 -2.17 7.55
C PRO A 30 1.31 -1.10 8.40
N THR A 31 1.45 -1.35 9.71
CA THR A 31 1.95 -0.35 10.66
C THR A 31 3.27 -0.76 11.32
N HIS A 32 4.08 -1.59 10.66
CA HIS A 32 5.38 -1.99 11.19
C HIS A 32 6.28 -0.75 11.41
N PRO A 33 6.87 -0.53 12.60
CA PRO A 33 7.57 0.72 12.91
C PRO A 33 8.70 1.06 11.94
N LEU A 34 9.45 0.06 11.47
CA LEU A 34 10.53 0.26 10.49
C LEU A 34 10.00 0.51 9.07
N LEU A 35 8.83 -0.03 8.70
CA LEU A 35 8.17 0.31 7.44
C LEU A 35 7.79 1.80 7.44
N ILE A 36 7.18 2.25 8.53
CA ILE A 36 6.79 3.65 8.70
C ILE A 36 8.01 4.56 8.66
N GLN A 37 9.12 4.15 9.31
CA GLN A 37 10.39 4.90 9.24
C GLN A 37 10.91 5.04 7.81
N CYS A 38 10.92 3.96 7.02
CA CYS A 38 11.37 4.05 5.63
C CYS A 38 10.53 5.05 4.81
N PHE A 39 9.20 5.01 4.94
CA PHE A 39 8.33 5.98 4.26
C PHE A 39 8.61 7.42 4.72
N THR A 40 8.73 7.66 6.02
CA THR A 40 9.02 9.01 6.52
C THR A 40 10.36 9.53 6.04
N ASP A 41 11.39 8.68 5.98
CA ASP A 41 12.72 9.07 5.52
C ASP A 41 12.69 9.47 4.04
N HIS A 42 11.99 8.70 3.20
CA HIS A 42 11.86 8.98 1.78
C HIS A 42 11.04 10.24 1.51
N ILE A 43 9.95 10.45 2.27
CA ILE A 43 9.14 11.67 2.19
C ILE A 43 9.97 12.89 2.60
N GLN A 44 10.69 12.82 3.71
CA GLN A 44 11.50 13.95 4.19
C GLN A 44 12.63 14.28 3.22
N LYS A 45 13.28 13.25 2.65
CA LYS A 45 14.30 13.38 1.60
C LYS A 45 13.74 14.14 0.39
N GLU A 46 12.57 13.74 -0.13
CA GLU A 46 11.97 14.43 -1.28
C GLU A 46 11.46 15.83 -0.94
N LEU A 47 10.87 16.05 0.23
CA LEU A 47 10.45 17.40 0.66
C LEU A 47 11.64 18.36 0.69
N ASN A 48 12.84 17.89 1.02
CA ASN A 48 14.06 18.70 1.01
C ASN A 48 14.48 19.14 -0.40
N LEU A 49 14.01 18.49 -1.46
CA LEU A 49 14.28 18.86 -2.85
C LEU A 49 13.31 19.92 -3.39
N PHE A 50 12.21 20.23 -2.69
CA PHE A 50 11.37 21.38 -3.02
C PHE A 50 12.03 22.71 -2.61
N PRO A 51 11.72 23.82 -3.32
CA PRO A 51 12.15 25.16 -2.92
C PRO A 51 11.81 25.43 -1.44
N PRO A 52 12.75 25.97 -0.64
CA PRO A 52 12.55 26.15 0.80
C PRO A 52 11.29 26.98 1.16
N ASP A 53 10.96 27.98 0.33
CA ASP A 53 9.80 28.85 0.47
C ASP A 53 8.47 28.14 0.14
N LYS A 54 8.50 27.06 -0.64
CA LYS A 54 7.33 26.26 -1.03
C LYS A 54 7.14 25.01 -0.18
N ARG A 55 8.20 24.53 0.49
CA ARG A 55 8.24 23.22 1.18
C ARG A 55 7.09 22.99 2.16
N LYS A 56 6.68 24.02 2.91
CA LYS A 56 5.57 23.91 3.89
C LYS A 56 4.19 23.79 3.23
N ASP A 57 4.05 24.28 2.00
CA ASP A 57 2.79 24.27 1.26
C ASP A 57 2.62 23.06 0.34
N VAL A 58 3.64 22.20 0.25
CA VAL A 58 3.59 20.94 -0.51
C VAL A 58 2.47 20.07 0.03
N VAL A 59 1.59 19.60 -0.86
CA VAL A 59 0.54 18.63 -0.55
C VAL A 59 1.08 17.23 -0.76
N ILE A 60 1.02 16.39 0.27
CA ILE A 60 1.43 14.98 0.18
C ILE A 60 0.24 14.15 -0.31
N LEU A 61 0.39 13.50 -1.45
CA LEU A 61 -0.60 12.60 -2.04
C LEU A 61 -0.11 11.17 -1.91
N PHE A 62 -0.62 10.46 -0.90
CA PHE A 62 -0.41 9.02 -0.78
C PHE A 62 -1.24 8.32 -1.84
N SER A 63 -0.57 7.72 -2.82
CA SER A 63 -1.21 6.99 -3.91
C SER A 63 -1.12 5.48 -3.67
N ALA A 64 -2.27 4.84 -3.71
CA ALA A 64 -2.41 3.38 -3.59
C ALA A 64 -3.25 2.85 -4.76
N HIS A 65 -3.02 1.60 -5.17
CA HIS A 65 -3.85 1.00 -6.22
C HIS A 65 -5.31 0.92 -5.79
N SER A 66 -6.21 1.39 -6.66
CA SER A 66 -7.63 1.37 -6.38
C SER A 66 -8.19 -0.07 -6.38
N LEU A 67 -9.38 -0.23 -5.80
CA LEU A 67 -10.16 -1.46 -5.85
C LEU A 67 -11.54 -1.17 -6.47
N PRO A 68 -12.10 -2.09 -7.28
CA PRO A 68 -13.50 -1.99 -7.68
C PRO A 68 -14.41 -1.88 -6.45
N MET A 69 -15.44 -1.05 -6.50
CA MET A 69 -16.34 -0.85 -5.36
C MET A 69 -17.05 -2.14 -4.94
N SER A 70 -17.26 -3.09 -5.85
CA SER A 70 -17.77 -4.42 -5.50
C SER A 70 -16.84 -5.20 -4.57
N VAL A 71 -15.53 -5.02 -4.70
CA VAL A 71 -14.51 -5.61 -3.82
C VAL A 71 -14.47 -4.89 -2.48
N VAL A 72 -14.54 -3.56 -2.48
CA VAL A 72 -14.61 -2.78 -1.23
C VAL A 72 -15.87 -3.15 -0.44
N ASN A 73 -17.03 -3.13 -1.10
CA ASN A 73 -18.32 -3.33 -0.46
C ASN A 73 -18.55 -4.77 0.05
N ARG A 74 -17.80 -5.77 -0.45
CA ARG A 74 -17.84 -7.10 0.16
C ARG A 74 -17.08 -7.19 1.49
N GLY A 75 -16.33 -6.13 1.85
CA GLY A 75 -15.56 -5.98 3.09
C GLY A 75 -14.10 -6.38 2.94
N ASP A 76 -13.45 -5.93 1.87
CA ASP A 76 -11.99 -6.09 1.71
C ASP A 76 -11.25 -5.18 2.72
N PRO A 77 -10.28 -5.69 3.50
CA PRO A 77 -9.61 -4.91 4.54
C PRO A 77 -8.62 -3.88 4.00
N TYR A 78 -8.22 -3.98 2.73
CA TYR A 78 -7.14 -3.20 2.15
C TYR A 78 -7.29 -1.68 2.33
N PRO A 79 -8.45 -1.03 2.08
CA PRO A 79 -8.56 0.42 2.24
C PRO A 79 -8.30 0.89 3.68
N GLN A 80 -8.73 0.11 4.68
CA GLN A 80 -8.53 0.42 6.09
C GLN A 80 -7.06 0.27 6.47
N GLU A 81 -6.39 -0.78 6.00
CA GLU A 81 -4.97 -1.03 6.28
C GLU A 81 -4.07 0.04 5.63
N VAL A 82 -4.34 0.43 4.39
CA VAL A 82 -3.63 1.54 3.73
C VAL A 82 -3.84 2.85 4.48
N GLY A 83 -5.08 3.14 4.90
CA GLY A 83 -5.38 4.30 5.73
C GLY A 83 -4.61 4.31 7.04
N ALA A 84 -4.45 3.15 7.69
CA ALA A 84 -3.64 3.00 8.90
C ALA A 84 -2.15 3.25 8.65
N THR A 85 -1.59 2.78 7.53
CA THR A 85 -0.20 3.08 7.14
C THR A 85 -0.01 4.59 6.97
N VAL A 86 -0.88 5.25 6.18
CA VAL A 86 -0.84 6.70 5.93
C VAL A 86 -0.87 7.46 7.25
N GLN A 87 -1.80 7.10 8.13
CA GLN A 87 -1.96 7.75 9.43
C GLN A 87 -0.68 7.67 10.27
N ARG A 88 -0.05 6.49 10.34
CA ARG A 88 1.20 6.29 11.09
C ARG A 88 2.38 7.05 10.50
N VAL A 89 2.46 7.16 9.18
CA VAL A 89 3.46 7.98 8.49
C VAL A 89 3.28 9.45 8.86
N MET A 90 2.05 9.97 8.79
CA MET A 90 1.78 11.38 9.08
C MET A 90 1.95 11.74 10.55
N GLU A 91 1.59 10.84 11.47
CA GLU A 91 1.91 10.97 12.91
C GLU A 91 3.41 11.13 13.14
N LYS A 92 4.22 10.29 12.48
CA LYS A 92 5.68 10.33 12.61
C LYS A 92 6.31 11.56 11.95
N LEU A 93 5.69 12.12 10.91
CA LEU A 93 6.06 13.40 10.31
C LEU A 93 5.54 14.62 11.10
N ASN A 94 4.89 14.40 12.25
CA ASN A 94 4.26 15.45 13.05
C ASN A 94 3.31 16.36 12.25
N TYR A 95 2.63 15.79 11.24
CA TYR A 95 1.73 16.52 10.36
C TYR A 95 2.36 17.78 9.74
N SER A 96 3.65 17.73 9.37
CA SER A 96 4.40 18.87 8.82
C SER A 96 3.77 19.49 7.56
N ASN A 97 2.96 18.72 6.83
CA ASN A 97 2.34 19.08 5.56
C ASN A 97 0.90 18.54 5.49
N PRO A 98 0.01 19.20 4.73
CA PRO A 98 -1.31 18.65 4.43
C PRO A 98 -1.20 17.41 3.54
N TYR A 99 -2.11 16.45 3.73
CA TYR A 99 -2.08 15.20 2.96
C TYR A 99 -3.46 14.70 2.53
N ARG A 100 -3.48 13.83 1.53
CA ARG A 100 -4.63 13.01 1.13
C ARG A 100 -4.18 11.59 0.78
N LEU A 101 -5.03 10.62 1.08
CA LEU A 101 -4.98 9.28 0.48
C LEU A 101 -5.85 9.29 -0.77
N VAL A 102 -5.26 8.93 -1.90
CA VAL A 102 -5.86 8.88 -3.23
C VAL A 102 -5.59 7.52 -3.86
N TRP A 103 -6.35 7.18 -4.89
CA TRP A 103 -6.30 5.86 -5.50
C TRP A 103 -5.96 5.96 -6.99
N GLN A 104 -5.09 5.09 -7.48
CA GLN A 104 -4.61 5.09 -8.87
C GLN A 104 -5.04 3.85 -9.64
N SER A 105 -4.75 3.87 -10.95
CA SER A 105 -4.86 2.72 -11.86
C SER A 105 -6.26 2.10 -11.92
N LYS A 106 -7.31 2.95 -11.97
CA LYS A 106 -8.67 2.50 -12.32
C LYS A 106 -8.67 1.98 -13.75
N VAL A 107 -9.13 0.74 -13.93
CA VAL A 107 -9.29 0.14 -15.26
C VAL A 107 -10.76 -0.15 -15.55
N GLY A 108 -11.21 0.28 -16.73
CA GLY A 108 -12.56 0.03 -17.23
C GLY A 108 -13.65 0.95 -16.64
N PRO A 109 -14.90 0.74 -17.05
CA PRO A 109 -15.98 1.71 -16.81
C PRO A 109 -16.67 1.56 -15.45
N MET A 110 -16.42 0.47 -14.72
CA MET A 110 -17.09 0.20 -13.45
C MET A 110 -16.72 1.23 -12.37
N PRO A 111 -17.48 1.34 -11.26
CA PRO A 111 -17.10 2.18 -10.13
C PRO A 111 -15.92 1.59 -9.34
N TRP A 112 -14.95 2.44 -9.01
CA TRP A 112 -13.76 2.12 -8.22
C TRP A 112 -13.65 3.06 -7.01
N LEU A 113 -12.88 2.63 -6.03
CA LEU A 113 -12.58 3.42 -4.84
C LEU A 113 -11.86 4.71 -5.25
N GLY A 114 -12.39 5.85 -4.79
CA GLY A 114 -11.87 7.18 -5.09
C GLY A 114 -11.48 7.97 -3.84
N PRO A 115 -10.98 9.20 -4.01
CA PRO A 115 -10.83 9.91 -5.30
C PRO A 115 -9.67 9.35 -6.15
N GLN A 116 -9.74 9.54 -7.48
CA GLN A 116 -8.67 9.12 -8.40
C GLN A 116 -7.48 10.09 -8.32
N THR A 117 -6.27 9.57 -8.53
CA THR A 117 -5.01 10.33 -8.34
C THR A 117 -4.87 11.45 -9.37
N ASP A 118 -5.12 11.15 -10.64
CA ASP A 118 -5.17 12.11 -11.76
C ASP A 118 -6.20 13.23 -11.53
N GLU A 119 -7.44 12.87 -11.21
CA GLU A 119 -8.52 13.83 -10.93
C GLU A 119 -8.18 14.70 -9.71
N THR A 120 -7.52 14.12 -8.71
CA THR A 120 -7.10 14.86 -7.51
C THR A 120 -5.99 15.86 -7.82
N ILE A 121 -4.98 15.47 -8.61
CA ILE A 121 -3.90 16.38 -9.04
C ILE A 121 -4.52 17.56 -9.80
N LYS A 122 -5.34 17.28 -10.82
CA LYS A 122 -6.02 18.32 -11.60
C LYS A 122 -6.89 19.23 -10.73
N GLY A 123 -7.69 18.63 -9.85
CA GLY A 123 -8.60 19.37 -8.96
C GLY A 123 -7.86 20.25 -7.95
N LEU A 124 -6.73 19.81 -7.43
CA LEU A 124 -5.89 20.58 -6.52
C LEU A 124 -5.19 21.75 -7.25
N CYS A 125 -4.68 21.52 -8.47
CA CYS A 125 -4.10 22.57 -9.30
C CYS A 125 -5.09 23.70 -9.59
N GLN A 126 -6.32 23.35 -10.00
CA GLN A 126 -7.40 24.31 -10.22
C GLN A 126 -7.75 25.13 -8.97
N ARG A 127 -7.44 24.61 -7.77
CA ARG A 127 -7.63 25.27 -6.47
C ARG A 127 -6.37 25.95 -5.96
N GLY A 128 -5.37 26.15 -6.83
CA GLY A 128 -4.14 26.89 -6.51
C GLY A 128 -3.07 26.09 -5.77
N LYS A 129 -3.27 24.78 -5.53
CA LYS A 129 -2.22 23.92 -4.97
C LYS A 129 -1.34 23.41 -6.12
N LYS A 130 -0.14 23.98 -6.24
CA LYS A 130 0.78 23.73 -7.36
C LYS A 130 2.03 22.93 -7.00
N ASN A 131 2.18 22.57 -5.73
CA ASN A 131 3.34 21.84 -5.21
C ASN A 131 2.86 20.54 -4.57
N MET A 132 3.23 19.39 -5.14
CA MET A 132 2.69 18.08 -4.74
C MET A 132 3.79 17.02 -4.65
N LEU A 133 3.72 16.20 -3.60
CA LEU A 133 4.58 15.03 -3.42
C LEU A 133 3.74 13.76 -3.50
N LEU A 134 3.95 12.96 -4.54
CA LEU A 134 3.34 11.65 -4.72
C LEU A 134 4.09 10.62 -3.87
N VAL A 135 3.37 9.78 -3.12
CA VAL A 135 3.97 8.73 -2.27
C VAL A 135 3.35 7.38 -2.62
N PRO A 136 4.12 6.42 -3.19
CA PRO A 136 3.63 5.07 -3.45
C PRO A 136 3.51 4.29 -2.14
N ILE A 137 2.36 4.35 -1.47
CA ILE A 137 2.22 3.89 -0.07
C ILE A 137 1.93 2.40 0.07
N ALA A 138 1.42 1.76 -0.99
CA ALA A 138 0.92 0.40 -0.94
C ALA A 138 1.78 -0.62 -1.71
N PHE A 139 2.94 -0.20 -2.23
CA PHE A 139 3.92 -1.04 -2.92
C PHE A 139 5.33 -0.67 -2.50
N THR A 140 6.21 -1.67 -2.43
CA THR A 140 7.54 -1.53 -1.80
C THR A 140 8.68 -1.41 -2.80
N SER A 141 8.44 -1.71 -4.07
CA SER A 141 9.44 -1.64 -5.15
C SER A 141 8.87 -0.85 -6.33
N ASP A 142 9.74 -0.28 -7.15
CA ASP A 142 9.29 0.28 -8.42
C ASP A 142 8.65 -0.80 -9.31
N HIS A 143 7.56 -0.42 -9.98
CA HIS A 143 6.75 -1.20 -10.90
C HIS A 143 6.27 -0.27 -12.02
N ILE A 144 5.55 -0.81 -13.02
CA ILE A 144 5.13 -0.03 -14.18
C ILE A 144 4.29 1.19 -13.75
N GLU A 145 3.49 1.06 -12.70
CA GLU A 145 2.62 2.13 -12.22
C GLU A 145 3.39 3.26 -11.52
N THR A 146 4.51 2.98 -10.85
CA THR A 146 5.36 4.05 -10.31
C THR A 146 6.20 4.73 -11.39
N LEU A 147 6.70 3.98 -12.37
CA LEU A 147 7.63 4.51 -13.38
C LEU A 147 6.92 5.14 -14.59
N TYR A 148 5.69 4.72 -14.89
CA TYR A 148 4.93 5.22 -16.03
C TYR A 148 3.77 6.10 -15.59
N GLU A 149 2.84 5.60 -14.77
CA GLU A 149 1.66 6.39 -14.38
C GLU A 149 2.06 7.60 -13.54
N LEU A 150 2.83 7.40 -12.46
CA LEU A 150 3.22 8.53 -11.60
C LEU A 150 4.24 9.46 -12.26
N ASP A 151 5.32 8.92 -12.84
CA ASP A 151 6.46 9.72 -13.31
C ASP A 151 6.25 10.34 -14.70
N ILE A 152 5.46 9.71 -15.57
CA ILE A 152 5.25 10.20 -16.95
C ILE A 152 3.84 10.77 -17.10
N GLU A 153 2.80 9.97 -16.88
CA GLU A 153 1.43 10.40 -17.12
C GLU A 153 1.02 11.54 -16.18
N TYR A 154 1.27 11.39 -14.88
CA TYR A 154 0.86 12.40 -13.89
C TYR A 154 1.89 13.52 -13.74
N ALA A 155 3.17 13.18 -13.54
CA ALA A 155 4.19 14.17 -13.24
C ALA A 155 4.68 14.97 -14.45
N GLN A 156 4.58 14.44 -15.68
CA GLN A 156 4.99 15.16 -16.89
C GLN A 156 3.78 15.66 -17.67
N VAL A 157 2.86 14.78 -18.07
CA VAL A 157 1.77 15.17 -18.97
C VAL A 157 0.73 16.02 -18.22
N LEU A 158 0.09 15.44 -17.20
CA LEU A 158 -1.00 16.11 -16.48
C LEU A 158 -0.53 17.36 -15.72
N ALA A 159 0.68 17.31 -15.15
CA ALA A 159 1.26 18.43 -14.43
C ALA A 159 1.49 19.65 -15.31
N ASN A 160 2.00 19.45 -16.53
CA ASN A 160 2.21 20.52 -17.51
C ASN A 160 0.87 21.11 -17.98
N GLU A 161 -0.14 20.27 -18.22
CA GLU A 161 -1.48 20.72 -18.61
C GLU A 161 -2.18 21.53 -17.50
N CYS A 162 -1.94 21.17 -16.23
CA CYS A 162 -2.62 21.79 -15.09
C CYS A 162 -1.86 22.98 -14.47
N GLY A 163 -0.66 23.31 -14.96
CA GLY A 163 0.16 24.40 -14.43
C GLY A 163 0.71 24.12 -13.03
N VAL A 164 1.10 22.87 -12.77
CA VAL A 164 1.86 22.47 -11.57
C VAL A 164 3.22 23.18 -11.58
N GLU A 165 3.64 23.72 -10.44
CA GLU A 165 4.98 24.32 -10.28
C GLU A 165 6.01 23.23 -9.97
N ASN A 166 5.70 22.36 -9.00
CA ASN A 166 6.56 21.25 -8.63
C ASN A 166 5.72 20.00 -8.32
N ILE A 167 6.00 18.91 -9.02
CA ILE A 167 5.52 17.58 -8.65
C ILE A 167 6.70 16.64 -8.56
N ARG A 168 6.75 15.88 -7.48
CA ARG A 168 7.81 14.90 -7.22
C ARG A 168 7.19 13.61 -6.72
N ARG A 169 7.94 12.52 -6.84
CA ARG A 169 7.56 11.22 -6.29
C ARG A 169 8.59 10.79 -5.26
N ALA A 170 8.12 10.35 -4.08
CA ALA A 170 8.96 9.67 -3.11
C ALA A 170 9.49 8.36 -3.69
N GLU A 171 10.80 8.14 -3.54
CA GLU A 171 11.46 6.91 -3.95
C GLU A 171 10.74 5.69 -3.35
N SER A 172 10.57 4.62 -4.13
CA SER A 172 10.08 3.34 -3.61
C SER A 172 11.07 2.77 -2.58
N LEU A 173 10.63 1.85 -1.72
CA LEU A 173 11.50 1.34 -0.65
C LEU A 173 12.72 0.58 -1.21
N ASN A 174 12.55 -0.11 -2.35
CA ASN A 174 13.61 -0.70 -3.18
C ASN A 174 14.70 -1.40 -2.32
N GLY A 175 15.97 -1.01 -2.51
CA GLY A 175 17.13 -1.54 -1.81
C GLY A 175 17.47 -0.82 -0.50
N ASN A 176 16.53 -0.08 0.11
CA ASN A 176 16.79 0.60 1.37
C ASN A 176 17.17 -0.44 2.46
N PRO A 177 18.38 -0.38 3.05
CA PRO A 177 18.82 -1.34 4.05
C PRO A 177 17.92 -1.42 5.28
N LEU A 178 17.27 -0.30 5.64
CA LEU A 178 16.30 -0.25 6.73
C LEU A 178 15.04 -1.06 6.42
N PHE A 179 14.65 -1.13 5.15
CA PHE A 179 13.54 -1.97 4.72
C PHE A 179 13.90 -3.46 4.82
N SER A 180 15.12 -3.85 4.41
CA SER A 180 15.60 -5.23 4.66
C SER A 180 15.63 -5.57 6.14
N LYS A 181 16.04 -4.61 7.00
CA LYS A 181 15.95 -4.76 8.45
C LYS A 181 14.50 -4.93 8.94
N ALA A 182 13.55 -4.20 8.36
CA ALA A 182 12.13 -4.35 8.67
C ALA A 182 11.60 -5.76 8.37
N LEU A 183 12.00 -6.33 7.23
CA LEU A 183 11.63 -7.70 6.86
C LEU A 183 12.23 -8.74 7.82
N ALA A 184 13.50 -8.57 8.19
CA ALA A 184 14.15 -9.43 9.17
C ALA A 184 13.47 -9.35 10.55
N ASP A 185 13.14 -8.14 11.02
CA ASP A 185 12.46 -7.90 12.29
C ASP A 185 11.06 -8.55 12.35
N LEU A 186 10.29 -8.44 11.26
CA LEU A 186 8.99 -9.11 11.10
C LEU A 186 9.12 -10.63 11.23
N VAL A 187 10.08 -11.23 10.52
CA VAL A 187 10.29 -12.69 10.54
C VAL A 187 10.78 -13.16 11.91
N CYS A 188 11.73 -12.46 12.52
CA CYS A 188 12.20 -12.77 13.87
C CYS A 188 11.07 -12.71 14.89
N SER A 189 10.25 -11.65 14.86
CA SER A 189 9.10 -11.49 15.77
C SER A 189 8.07 -12.61 15.58
N HIS A 190 7.79 -12.99 14.32
CA HIS A 190 6.85 -14.07 13.99
C HIS A 190 7.33 -15.44 14.48
N ILE A 191 8.63 -15.72 14.35
CA ILE A 191 9.22 -16.96 14.89
C ILE A 191 9.12 -16.97 16.43
N GLN A 192 9.40 -15.84 17.08
CA GLN A 192 9.34 -15.74 18.54
C GLN A 192 7.92 -15.82 19.10
N SER A 193 6.93 -15.27 18.39
CA SER A 193 5.54 -15.26 18.84
C SER A 193 4.87 -16.63 18.75
N ASN A 194 5.42 -17.55 17.95
CA ASN A 194 4.76 -18.83 17.59
C ASN A 194 3.34 -18.62 17.05
N GLU A 195 3.07 -17.48 16.42
CA GLU A 195 1.81 -17.26 15.72
C GLU A 195 1.83 -17.96 14.36
N ILE A 196 0.71 -18.57 13.97
CA ILE A 196 0.60 -19.22 12.68
C ILE A 196 0.14 -18.23 11.60
N CYS A 197 -0.72 -17.29 11.98
CA CYS A 197 -1.22 -16.21 11.14
C CYS A 197 -1.77 -15.08 12.04
N SER A 198 -2.01 -13.91 11.46
CA SER A 198 -2.69 -12.84 12.20
C SER A 198 -4.11 -13.23 12.59
N ARG A 199 -4.62 -12.62 13.67
CA ARG A 199 -6.03 -12.77 14.07
C ARG A 199 -7.00 -12.30 12.97
N GLN A 200 -6.61 -11.33 12.14
CA GLN A 200 -7.45 -10.86 11.04
C GLN A 200 -7.61 -11.91 9.93
N LEU A 201 -6.63 -12.79 9.69
CA LEU A 201 -6.79 -13.88 8.70
C LEU A 201 -7.90 -14.85 9.09
N THR A 202 -8.22 -14.96 10.39
CA THR A 202 -9.28 -15.86 10.87
C THR A 202 -10.69 -15.40 10.48
N LEU A 203 -10.83 -14.16 10.02
CA LEU A 203 -12.07 -13.52 9.60
C LEU A 203 -12.06 -13.29 8.08
N CYS A 204 -12.92 -14.01 7.36
CA CYS A 204 -13.16 -13.72 5.95
C CYS A 204 -13.99 -12.44 5.79
N CYS A 205 -13.95 -11.84 4.59
CA CYS A 205 -14.85 -10.73 4.25
C CYS A 205 -16.31 -11.10 4.58
N PRO A 206 -17.11 -10.18 5.16
CA PRO A 206 -18.51 -10.44 5.52
C PRO A 206 -19.37 -10.97 4.37
N LEU A 207 -19.13 -10.53 3.14
CA LEU A 207 -19.83 -10.97 1.93
C LEU A 207 -18.92 -11.78 1.00
N CYS A 208 -18.02 -12.60 1.56
CA CYS A 208 -17.15 -13.46 0.79
C CYS A 208 -17.95 -14.54 0.04
N VAL A 209 -17.85 -14.55 -1.29
CA VAL A 209 -18.47 -15.56 -2.17
C VAL A 209 -17.48 -16.60 -2.70
N ASN A 210 -16.19 -16.48 -2.35
CA ASN A 210 -15.16 -17.41 -2.81
C ASN A 210 -14.96 -18.54 -1.77
N PRO A 211 -15.36 -19.79 -2.08
CA PRO A 211 -15.26 -20.89 -1.12
C PRO A 211 -13.81 -21.19 -0.71
N VAL A 212 -12.84 -20.90 -1.58
CA VAL A 212 -11.42 -21.14 -1.33
C VAL A 212 -10.87 -20.30 -0.19
N CYS A 213 -11.47 -19.14 0.11
CA CYS A 213 -11.00 -18.28 1.21
C CYS A 213 -11.12 -18.97 2.57
N ARG A 214 -12.21 -19.73 2.79
CA ARG A 214 -12.41 -20.47 4.05
C ARG A 214 -11.42 -21.64 4.16
N GLU A 215 -11.23 -22.38 3.09
CA GLU A 215 -10.30 -23.52 3.06
C GLU A 215 -8.84 -23.07 3.23
N SER A 216 -8.46 -21.99 2.56
CA SER A 216 -7.14 -21.37 2.71
C SER A 216 -6.90 -20.88 4.14
N LYS A 217 -7.89 -20.25 4.78
CA LYS A 217 -7.81 -19.93 6.21
C LYS A 217 -7.58 -21.19 7.05
N ALA A 218 -8.40 -22.22 6.87
CA ALA A 218 -8.29 -23.47 7.63
C ALA A 218 -6.94 -24.15 7.42
N PHE A 219 -6.39 -24.09 6.20
CA PHE A 219 -5.06 -24.62 5.88
C PHE A 219 -3.97 -24.05 6.79
N PHE A 220 -3.97 -22.73 7.04
CA PHE A 220 -3.01 -22.10 7.93
C PHE A 220 -3.39 -22.31 9.41
N THR A 221 -4.64 -22.05 9.83
CA THR A 221 -4.99 -22.12 11.27
C THR A 221 -4.87 -23.52 11.87
N ASN A 222 -4.91 -24.57 11.05
CA ASN A 222 -4.80 -25.96 11.50
C ASN A 222 -3.36 -26.52 11.47
N GLN A 223 -2.36 -25.69 11.13
CA GLN A 223 -0.97 -26.13 11.22
C GLN A 223 -0.59 -26.37 12.69
N GLN A 224 0.17 -27.43 12.95
CA GLN A 224 0.80 -27.64 14.25
C GLN A 224 2.24 -27.11 14.20
N LEU A 225 2.54 -26.15 15.07
CA LEU A 225 3.90 -25.64 15.26
C LEU A 225 4.81 -26.60 16.00
#